data_AF-A0A954KHN4-F1
#
_entry.id   AF-A0A954KHN4-F1
#
_cell.length_a   1.000
_cell.length_b   1.000
_cell.length_c   1.000
_cell.angle_alpha   90.00
_cell.angle_beta   90.00
_cell.angle_gamma   90.00
#
_symmetry.space_group_name_H-M   'P 1'
#
loop_
_entity.id
_entity.type
_entity.pdbx_description
1 polymer ?
#
loop_
_entity_poly.entity_id
_entity_poly.type
_entity_poly.pdbx_seq_one_letter_code
_entity_poly.pdbx_strand_id
1 'polypeptide(L)' 'MTIFIIPENAGPYEIIRSMAGTPLVMNKLTGKRKVRIACKTWEQAEQICQRLNDGDHDGTIRA' A
#
# COMPACT_ATOMS: atom_id res chain seq x y z
N MET A 1 -9.81 -10.33 5.29
CA MET A 1 -8.39 -10.17 4.91
C MET A 1 -8.39 -9.98 3.41
N THR A 2 -8.02 -8.80 2.94
CA THR A 2 -8.12 -8.45 1.52
C THR A 2 -6.75 -8.62 0.88
N ILE A 3 -6.69 -9.28 -0.26
CA ILE A 3 -5.45 -9.48 -1.02
C ILE A 3 -5.38 -8.39 -2.08
N PHE A 4 -4.29 -7.62 -2.05
CA PHE A 4 -4.01 -6.57 -3.03
C PHE A 4 -2.95 -7.07 -4.00
N ILE A 5 -3.24 -6.96 -5.30
CA ILE A 5 -2.27 -7.27 -6.37
C ILE A 5 -1.42 -6.03 -6.61
N ILE A 6 -0.11 -6.19 -6.53
CA ILE A 6 0.87 -5.13 -6.70
C ILE A 6 1.36 -5.17 -8.16
N PRO A 7 1.19 -4.10 -8.94
CA PRO A 7 1.68 -4.05 -10.31
C PRO A 7 3.21 -4.01 -10.33
N GLU A 8 3.82 -4.68 -11.30
CA GLU A 8 5.25 -4.57 -11.57
C GLU A 8 5.60 -3.10 -11.90
N ASN A 9 6.64 -2.56 -11.26
CA ASN A 9 7.03 -1.14 -11.30
C ASN A 9 6.04 -0.15 -10.66
N ALA A 10 5.47 -0.50 -9.50
CA ALA A 10 4.56 0.38 -8.77
C ALA A 10 5.22 1.65 -8.18
N GLY A 11 6.55 1.75 -8.19
CA GLY A 11 7.29 2.89 -7.65
C GLY A 11 7.21 2.98 -6.12
N PRO A 12 7.63 4.12 -5.52
CA PRO A 12 7.63 4.28 -4.08
C PRO A 12 6.22 4.45 -3.51
N TYR A 13 6.04 3.93 -2.30
CA TYR A 13 4.79 3.99 -1.54
C TYR A 13 4.90 4.97 -0.38
N GLU A 14 3.78 5.61 -0.07
CA GLU A 14 3.63 6.56 1.03
C GLU A 14 2.36 6.25 1.83
N ILE A 15 2.39 6.60 3.12
CA ILE A 15 1.26 6.47 4.02
C ILE A 15 0.60 7.84 4.12
N ILE A 16 -0.69 7.89 3.80
CA ILE A 16 -1.51 9.07 3.96
C ILE A 16 -2.66 8.79 4.92
N ARG A 17 -3.19 9.85 5.54
CA ARG A 17 -4.43 9.75 6.29
C ARG A 17 -5.61 9.84 5.32
N SER A 18 -6.48 8.84 5.34
CA SER A 18 -7.73 8.88 4.57
C SER A 18 -8.70 9.91 5.17
N MET A 19 -9.71 10.32 4.40
CA MET A 19 -10.79 11.19 4.90
C MET A 19 -11.58 10.55 6.06
N ALA A 20 -11.62 9.21 6.13
CA ALA A 20 -12.25 8.47 7.23
C ALA A 20 -11.36 8.41 8.49
N GLY A 21 -10.19 9.05 8.49
CA GLY A 21 -9.26 9.09 9.61
C GLY A 21 -8.35 7.87 9.73
N THR A 22 -8.54 6.84 8.90
CA THR A 22 -7.71 5.64 8.86
C THR A 22 -6.47 5.82 7.99
N PRO A 23 -5.36 5.09 8.25
CA PRO A 23 -4.19 5.14 7.39
C PRO A 23 -4.42 4.40 6.07
N LEU A 24 -3.83 4.95 5.01
CA LEU A 24 -3.91 4.43 3.64
C LEU A 24 -2.51 4.41 3.04
N VAL A 25 -2.05 3.26 2.59
CA VAL A 25 -0.82 3.14 1.81
C VAL A 25 -1.16 3.33 0.34
N MET A 26 -0.50 4.26 -0.34
CA MET A 26 -0.67 4.46 -1.77
C MET A 26 0.64 4.78 -2.47
N ASN A 27 0.71 4.51 -3.77
CA ASN A 27 1.83 4.94 -4.59
C ASN A 27 1.51 6.26 -5.30
N LYS A 28 2.56 6.92 -5.81
CA LYS A 28 2.46 8.16 -6.59
C LYS A 28 1.95 7.96 -8.02
N LEU A 29 1.69 6.72 -8.44
CA LEU A 29 1.21 6.43 -9.79
C LEU A 29 -0.27 6.79 -9.99
N THR A 30 -0.62 7.00 -11.25
CA THR A 30 -1.99 7.29 -11.71
C THR A 30 -2.50 6.18 -12.63
N GLY A 31 -3.82 6.12 -12.83
CA GLY A 31 -4.46 5.15 -13.71
C GLY A 31 -4.45 3.70 -13.18
N LYS A 32 -4.32 2.72 -14.09
CA LYS A 32 -4.45 1.27 -13.78
C LYS A 32 -3.35 0.70 -12.88
N ARG A 33 -2.26 1.44 -12.66
CA ARG A 33 -1.15 1.05 -11.77
C ARG A 33 -1.20 1.73 -10.41
N LYS A 34 -2.28 2.48 -10.13
CA LYS A 34 -2.47 3.12 -8.83
C LYS A 34 -2.88 2.08 -7.80
N VAL A 35 -2.08 1.94 -6.76
CA VAL A 35 -2.32 1.07 -5.62
C VAL A 35 -2.84 1.92 -4.47
N ARG A 36 -3.92 1.47 -3.83
CA ARG A 36 -4.47 2.06 -2.60
C ARG A 36 -4.85 0.93 -1.66
N ILE A 37 -4.18 0.88 -0.51
CA ILE A 37 -4.36 -0.16 0.50
C ILE A 37 -4.85 0.54 1.77
N ALA A 38 -6.13 0.36 2.08
CA ALA A 38 -6.68 0.83 3.34
C ALA A 38 -6.22 -0.08 4.47
N CYS A 39 -5.59 0.52 5.48
CA CYS A 39 -5.09 -0.17 6.66
C CYS A 39 -5.96 0.17 7.86
N LYS A 40 -6.06 -0.74 8.82
CA LYS A 40 -6.84 -0.51 10.04
C LYS A 40 -6.06 0.32 11.06
N THR A 41 -4.76 0.10 11.16
CA THR A 41 -3.86 0.75 12.12
C THR A 41 -2.65 1.37 11.42
N TRP A 42 -2.04 2.35 12.08
CA TRP A 42 -0.83 3.02 11.56
C TRP A 42 0.35 2.06 11.49
N GLU A 43 0.53 1.23 12.53
CA GLU A 43 1.56 0.18 12.55
C GLU A 43 1.41 -0.79 11.37
N GLN A 44 0.17 -1.20 11.04
CA GLN A 44 -0.08 -2.05 9.87
C GLN A 44 0.31 -1.33 8.58
N ALA A 45 0.00 -0.04 8.46
CA ALA A 45 0.35 0.76 7.29
C ALA A 45 1.87 0.94 7.14
N GLU A 46 2.58 1.13 8.24
CA GLU A 46 4.05 1.23 8.28
C GLU A 46 4.70 -0.07 7.83
N GLN A 47 4.28 -1.21 8.39
CA GLN A 47 4.78 -2.52 7.97
C GLN A 47 4.53 -2.80 6.49
N ILE A 48 3.33 -2.50 6.00
CA ILE A 48 2.99 -2.70 4.59
C ILE A 48 3.80 -1.76 3.69
N CYS A 49 3.90 -0.48 4.06
CA CYS A 49 4.66 0.52 3.29
C CYS A 49 6.14 0.14 3.20
N GLN A 50 6.74 -0.32 4.30
CA GLN A 50 8.12 -0.76 4.33
C GLN A 50 8.33 -1.98 3.43
N ARG A 51 7.50 -3.02 3.57
CA ARG A 51 7.60 -4.23 2.73
C ARG A 51 7.43 -3.94 1.24
N LEU A 52 6.54 -3.02 0.89
CA LEU A 52 6.34 -2.57 -0.48
C LEU A 52 7.54 -1.81 -1.06
N ASN A 53 8.19 -0.96 -0.27
CA ASN A 53 9.37 -0.22 -0.71
C ASN A 53 10.63 -1.10 -0.73
N ASP A 54 10.74 -2.07 0.17
CA ASP A 54 11.85 -3.03 0.22
C ASP A 54 11.72 -4.13 -0.84
N GLY A 55 10.57 -4.24 -1.51
CA GLY A 55 10.29 -5.29 -2.50
C GLY A 55 10.07 -6.68 -1.89
N ASP A 56 9.80 -6.75 -0.58
CA ASP A 56 9.52 -7.97 0.17
C ASP A 56 8.07 -8.46 -0.07
N HIS A 57 7.74 -8.72 -1.34
CA HIS A 57 6.45 -9.24 -1.75
C HIS A 57 6.49 -9.98 -3.10
N ASP A 58 5.83 -11.14 -3.17
CA ASP A 58 5.62 -11.91 -4.41
C ASP A 58 4.52 -11.33 -5.33
N GLY A 59 4.44 -10.00 -5.42
CA GLY A 59 3.40 -9.30 -6.19
C GLY A 59 2.02 -9.24 -5.51
N THR A 60 1.90 -9.69 -4.25
CA THR A 60 0.67 -9.53 -3.45
C THR A 60 0.95 -9.09 -2.02
N ILE A 61 0.05 -8.27 -1.46
CA ILE A 61 0.07 -7.82 -0.06
C ILE A 61 -1.26 -8.14 0.60
N ARG A 62 -1.20 -8.50 1.89
CA ARG A 62 -2.38 -8.78 2.73
C ARG A 62 -2.59 -7.64 3.70
N ALA A 63 -3.80 -7.06 3.71
CA ALA A 63 -4.23 -6.06 4.68
C ALA A 63 -5.62 -6.37 5.29
#